data_AF-A0A662F7H7-F1
#
_entry.id   AF-A0A662F7H7-F1
#
_cell.length_a   1.000
_cell.length_b   1.000
_cell.length_c   1.000
_cell.angle_alpha   90.00
_cell.angle_beta   90.00
_cell.angle_gamma   90.00
#
_symmetry.space_group_name_H-M   'P 1'
#
loop_
_entity.id
_entity.type
_entity.pdbx_description
1 polymer ?
#
loop_
_entity_poly.entity_id
_entity_poly.type
_entity_poly.pdbx_seq_one_letter_code
_entity_poly.pdbx_strand_id
1 'polypeptide(L)'
;MELEGMFSSSKWSIIQLLAEQELSPLQISEILNTSVANVSQQLRLLELLGIVSARKIPNREKGKPRTLYALSNDYVYVISALKNFAKKNLIKATPMHSAVARILCIKDSQLHYPLMKLFWMVEPQLANIQAMFYDSNTSTFHIIGSSLKLKLQNSYTFVYDGTKHTINVRLEPELRLERLKQGMYLVYDPKHMLKEEVVGE
;
A
#
# COMPACT_ATOMS: atom_id res chain seq x y z
N MET A 1 -3.85 8.62 -23.81
CA MET A 1 -2.54 7.96 -23.69
C MET A 1 -2.79 6.64 -22.98
N GLU A 2 -2.55 5.51 -23.64
CA GLU A 2 -2.97 4.20 -23.14
C GLU A 2 -2.14 3.78 -21.91
N LEU A 3 -2.82 3.70 -20.77
CA LEU A 3 -2.30 3.13 -19.51
C LEU A 3 -1.81 1.68 -19.69
N GLU A 4 -2.11 1.02 -20.81
CA GLU A 4 -1.68 -0.35 -21.15
C GLU A 4 -0.17 -0.49 -21.23
N GLY A 5 0.53 0.55 -21.70
CA GLY A 5 1.99 0.56 -21.72
C GLY A 5 2.61 0.59 -20.31
N MET A 6 1.89 1.06 -19.28
CA MET A 6 2.43 1.29 -17.93
C MET A 6 2.63 0.00 -17.11
N PHE A 7 1.83 -1.04 -17.36
CA PHE A 7 1.82 -2.29 -16.58
C PHE A 7 2.54 -3.45 -17.26
N SER A 8 3.46 -3.18 -18.19
CA SER A 8 4.43 -4.21 -18.58
C SER A 8 5.11 -4.74 -17.33
N SER A 9 5.32 -6.06 -17.23
CA SER A 9 5.96 -6.72 -16.08
C SER A 9 7.20 -5.96 -15.58
N SER A 10 8.07 -5.53 -16.49
CA SER A 10 9.30 -4.79 -16.15
C SER A 10 9.07 -3.47 -15.41
N LYS A 11 8.10 -2.64 -15.81
CA LYS A 11 7.81 -1.37 -15.11
C LYS A 11 7.17 -1.61 -13.75
N TRP A 12 6.29 -2.61 -13.66
CA TRP A 12 5.66 -2.99 -12.41
C TRP A 12 6.69 -3.49 -11.40
N SER A 13 7.62 -4.36 -11.83
CA SER A 13 8.71 -4.84 -10.97
C SER A 13 9.60 -3.70 -10.46
N ILE A 14 9.88 -2.68 -11.29
CA ILE A 14 10.61 -1.48 -10.84
C ILE A 14 9.81 -0.72 -9.78
N ILE A 15 8.51 -0.51 -9.99
CA ILE A 15 7.62 0.16 -9.02
C ILE A 15 7.59 -0.61 -7.70
N GLN A 16 7.51 -1.94 -7.72
CA GLN A 16 7.53 -2.78 -6.53
C GLN A 16 8.83 -2.60 -5.73
N LEU A 17 9.99 -2.63 -6.40
CA LEU A 17 11.28 -2.40 -5.73
C LEU A 17 11.38 -0.99 -5.12
N LEU A 18 10.88 0.02 -5.84
CA LEU A 18 10.90 1.41 -5.37
C LEU A 18 9.87 1.72 -4.28
N ALA A 19 8.84 0.88 -4.12
CA ALA A 19 7.89 0.97 -3.02
C ALA A 19 8.53 0.56 -1.68
N GLU A 20 9.55 -0.29 -1.70
CA GLU A 20 10.24 -0.75 -0.50
C GLU A 20 11.38 0.19 -0.07
N GLN A 21 12.12 0.73 -1.04
CA GLN A 21 13.29 1.57 -0.79
C GLN A 21 13.74 2.36 -2.02
N GLU A 22 14.49 3.45 -1.80
CA GLU A 22 15.13 4.19 -2.88
C GLU A 22 16.27 3.38 -3.50
N LEU A 23 16.31 3.27 -4.83
CA LEU A 23 17.32 2.48 -5.53
C LEU A 23 17.91 3.23 -6.72
N SER A 24 19.16 2.89 -7.04
CA SER A 24 19.81 3.33 -8.27
C SER A 24 19.50 2.41 -9.45
N PRO A 25 19.67 2.88 -10.70
CA PRO A 25 19.47 2.04 -11.89
C PRO A 25 20.32 0.76 -11.89
N LEU A 26 21.54 0.83 -11.34
CA LEU A 26 22.44 -0.32 -11.22
C LEU A 26 21.84 -1.38 -10.29
N GLN A 27 21.44 -0.99 -9.09
CA GLN A 27 20.85 -1.91 -8.10
C GLN A 27 19.57 -2.56 -8.62
N ILE A 28 18.70 -1.78 -9.26
CA ILE A 28 17.47 -2.30 -9.88
C ILE A 28 17.82 -3.32 -10.98
N SER A 29 18.84 -3.03 -11.80
CA SER A 29 19.25 -3.94 -12.88
C SER A 29 19.83 -5.25 -12.37
N GLU A 30 20.56 -5.21 -11.26
CA GLU A 30 21.10 -6.38 -10.57
C GLU A 30 19.98 -7.25 -9.99
N ILE A 31 19.01 -6.63 -9.30
CA ILE A 31 17.87 -7.34 -8.68
C ILE A 31 16.97 -7.98 -9.76
N LEU A 32 16.66 -7.25 -10.84
CA LEU A 32 15.77 -7.71 -11.90
C LEU A 32 16.49 -8.54 -12.98
N ASN A 33 17.79 -8.79 -12.83
CA ASN A 33 18.64 -9.50 -13.80
C ASN A 33 18.45 -8.98 -15.25
N THR A 34 18.58 -7.67 -15.44
CA THR A 34 18.37 -7.00 -16.73
C THR A 34 19.47 -5.95 -16.97
N SER A 35 19.47 -5.27 -18.12
CA SER A 35 20.48 -4.25 -18.42
C SER A 35 20.18 -2.91 -17.75
N VAL A 36 21.22 -2.20 -17.31
CA VAL A 36 21.11 -0.82 -16.80
C VAL A 36 20.46 0.11 -17.83
N ALA A 37 20.70 -0.12 -19.12
CA ALA A 37 20.11 0.66 -20.21
C ALA A 37 18.58 0.49 -20.25
N ASN A 38 18.08 -0.74 -20.14
CA ASN A 38 16.65 -1.02 -20.08
C ASN A 38 16.02 -0.36 -18.84
N VAL A 39 16.62 -0.54 -17.66
CA VAL A 39 16.14 0.10 -16.42
C VAL A 39 16.10 1.62 -16.54
N SER A 40 17.17 2.22 -17.09
CA SER A 40 17.24 3.68 -17.27
C SER A 40 16.16 4.21 -18.22
N GLN A 41 15.84 3.46 -19.28
CA GLN A 41 14.75 3.80 -20.19
C GLN A 41 13.39 3.74 -19.47
N GLN A 42 13.13 2.67 -18.70
CA GLN A 42 11.87 2.55 -17.96
C GLN A 42 11.73 3.61 -16.86
N LEU A 43 12.79 3.89 -16.11
CA LEU A 43 12.80 4.94 -15.08
C LEU A 43 12.52 6.32 -15.66
N ARG A 44 13.09 6.65 -16.82
CA ARG A 44 12.80 7.92 -17.52
C ARG A 44 11.32 8.01 -17.92
N LEU A 45 10.73 6.91 -18.40
CA LEU A 45 9.29 6.88 -18.72
C LEU A 45 8.44 7.08 -17.46
N LEU A 46 8.77 6.39 -16.36
CA LEU A 46 8.07 6.53 -15.08
C LEU A 46 8.22 7.94 -14.48
N GLU A 47 9.36 8.59 -14.67
CA GLU A 47 9.63 9.96 -14.22
C GLU A 47 8.82 10.98 -15.03
N LEU A 48 8.75 10.81 -16.36
CA LEU A 48 7.88 11.63 -17.23
C LEU A 48 6.40 11.52 -16.86
N LEU A 49 5.99 10.37 -16.33
CA LEU A 49 4.63 10.13 -15.82
C LEU A 49 4.41 10.66 -14.39
N GLY A 50 5.45 11.17 -13.72
CA GLY A 50 5.38 11.65 -12.34
C GLY A 50 5.21 10.54 -11.30
N ILE A 51 5.49 9.29 -11.65
CA ILE A 51 5.35 8.12 -10.77
C ILE A 51 6.59 7.97 -9.89
N VAL A 52 7.77 8.22 -10.46
CA VAL A 52 9.06 8.17 -9.75
C VAL A 52 9.78 9.50 -9.86
N SER A 53 10.60 9.82 -8.86
CA SER A 53 11.43 11.01 -8.84
C SER A 53 12.90 10.64 -8.70
N ALA A 54 13.74 11.34 -9.45
CA ALA A 54 15.19 11.20 -9.36
C ALA A 54 15.78 12.22 -8.39
N ARG A 55 16.63 11.76 -7.47
CA ARG A 55 17.46 12.62 -6.61
C ARG A 55 18.93 12.35 -6.85
N LYS A 56 19.70 13.42 -7.11
CA LYS A 56 21.16 13.34 -7.18
C LYS A 56 21.76 13.29 -5.79
N ILE A 57 22.66 12.34 -5.56
CA ILE A 57 23.43 12.29 -4.30
C ILE A 57 24.72 13.07 -4.49
N PRO A 58 25.01 14.11 -3.68
CA PRO A 58 26.30 14.78 -3.69
C PRO A 58 27.39 13.84 -3.14
N ASN A 59 28.63 14.02 -3.60
CA ASN A 59 29.83 13.47 -2.97
C ASN A 59 29.96 11.91 -2.97
N ARG A 60 29.85 11.27 -4.14
CA ARG A 60 30.13 9.84 -4.31
C ARG A 60 31.46 9.60 -5.03
N GLU A 61 32.20 8.58 -4.58
CA GLU A 61 33.44 8.08 -5.20
C GLU A 61 33.22 7.76 -6.69
N LYS A 62 34.30 7.87 -7.49
CA LYS A 62 34.28 7.47 -8.91
C LYS A 62 33.75 6.05 -9.06
N GLY A 63 32.72 5.88 -9.90
CA GLY A 63 32.11 4.58 -10.20
C GLY A 63 30.80 4.27 -9.45
N LYS A 64 30.43 5.02 -8.41
CA LYS A 64 29.16 4.80 -7.70
C LYS A 64 27.98 5.52 -8.36
N PRO A 65 26.75 4.96 -8.32
CA PRO A 65 25.58 5.56 -8.94
C PRO A 65 25.30 6.97 -8.39
N ARG A 66 25.06 7.95 -9.27
CA ARG A 66 24.87 9.37 -8.88
C ARG A 66 23.42 9.77 -8.65
N THR A 67 22.49 8.87 -8.95
CA THR A 67 21.06 9.11 -8.90
C THR A 67 20.37 7.96 -8.18
N LEU A 68 19.51 8.30 -7.22
CA LEU A 68 18.52 7.38 -6.65
C LEU A 68 17.15 7.75 -7.17
N TYR A 69 16.32 6.74 -7.34
CA TYR A 69 14.93 6.87 -7.67
C TYR A 69 14.08 6.42 -6.49
N ALA A 70 12.92 7.04 -6.34
CA ALA A 70 11.90 6.72 -5.34
C ALA A 70 10.53 6.94 -5.97
N LEU A 71 9.46 6.35 -5.40
CA LEU A 71 8.11 6.77 -5.74
C LEU A 71 7.91 8.25 -5.41
N SER A 72 7.31 9.00 -6.34
CA SER A 72 7.08 10.43 -6.14
C SER A 72 5.90 10.72 -5.22
N ASN A 73 4.88 9.86 -5.25
CA ASN A 73 3.68 9.91 -4.42
C ASN A 73 3.09 8.50 -4.32
N ASP A 74 2.15 8.33 -3.40
CA ASP A 74 1.27 7.17 -3.43
C ASP A 74 0.27 7.28 -4.60
N TYR A 75 0.09 6.18 -5.32
CA TYR A 75 -0.88 6.08 -6.40
C TYR A 75 -1.71 4.80 -6.24
N VAL A 76 -3.00 4.91 -6.55
CA VAL A 76 -3.89 3.75 -6.68
C VAL A 76 -4.28 3.64 -8.14
N TYR A 77 -4.03 2.45 -8.71
CA TYR A 77 -4.52 2.12 -10.04
C TYR A 77 -5.75 1.22 -9.93
N VAL A 78 -6.86 1.67 -10.52
CA VAL A 78 -8.13 0.94 -10.50
C VAL A 78 -8.45 0.48 -11.91
N ILE A 79 -8.47 -0.84 -12.11
CA ILE A 79 -9.01 -1.48 -13.31
C ILE A 79 -10.33 -2.13 -12.91
N SER A 80 -11.41 -1.72 -13.53
CA SER A 80 -12.72 -2.33 -13.32
C SER A 80 -13.21 -2.94 -14.62
N ALA A 81 -13.66 -4.18 -14.55
CA ALA A 81 -14.28 -4.92 -15.64
C ALA A 81 -15.61 -5.51 -15.15
N LEU A 82 -16.63 -4.66 -15.09
CA LEU A 82 -17.97 -4.99 -14.63
C LEU A 82 -18.97 -4.86 -15.79
N LYS A 83 -20.11 -5.54 -15.70
CA LYS A 83 -21.19 -5.39 -16.69
C LYS A 83 -21.62 -3.91 -16.75
N ASN A 84 -21.58 -3.31 -17.94
CA ASN A 84 -21.87 -1.89 -18.20
C ASN A 84 -20.93 -0.88 -17.52
N PHE A 85 -19.81 -1.32 -16.93
CA PHE A 85 -18.82 -0.45 -16.32
C PHE A 85 -17.41 -1.03 -16.51
N ALA A 86 -16.68 -0.52 -17.49
CA ALA A 86 -15.29 -0.86 -17.72
C ALA A 86 -14.46 0.44 -17.76
N LYS A 87 -13.59 0.63 -16.76
CA LYS A 87 -12.77 1.84 -16.64
C LYS A 87 -11.39 1.51 -16.07
N LYS A 88 -10.40 2.29 -16.48
CA LYS A 88 -9.03 2.30 -15.97
C LYS A 88 -8.74 3.71 -15.46
N ASN A 89 -8.38 3.85 -14.19
CA ASN A 89 -8.08 5.13 -13.57
C ASN A 89 -6.78 5.05 -12.77
N LEU A 90 -5.95 6.09 -12.90
CA LEU A 90 -4.81 6.33 -12.02
C LEU A 90 -5.19 7.48 -11.07
N ILE A 91 -5.13 7.23 -9.78
CA ILE A 91 -5.53 8.16 -8.74
C ILE A 91 -4.32 8.46 -7.88
N LYS A 92 -3.97 9.74 -7.69
CA LYS A 92 -3.03 10.14 -6.64
C LYS A 92 -3.68 9.82 -5.29
N ALA A 93 -3.09 8.92 -4.54
CA ALA A 93 -3.74 8.36 -3.37
C ALA A 93 -3.84 9.40 -2.24
N THR A 94 -4.98 9.36 -1.55
CA THR A 94 -5.14 9.97 -0.24
C THR A 94 -5.06 8.85 0.80
N PRO A 95 -4.91 9.14 2.10
CA PRO A 95 -4.91 8.10 3.12
C PRO A 95 -6.17 7.21 3.07
N MET A 96 -7.33 7.78 2.68
CA MET A 96 -8.56 7.03 2.43
C MET A 96 -8.42 6.10 1.22
N HIS A 97 -7.96 6.60 0.05
CA HIS A 97 -7.78 5.76 -1.14
C HIS A 97 -6.84 4.59 -0.86
N SER A 98 -5.73 4.83 -0.15
CA SER A 98 -4.76 3.80 0.21
C SER A 98 -5.41 2.74 1.10
N ALA A 99 -6.20 3.14 2.10
CA ALA A 99 -6.88 2.19 2.97
C ALA A 99 -7.92 1.33 2.24
N VAL A 100 -8.74 1.95 1.39
CA VAL A 100 -9.73 1.22 0.57
C VAL A 100 -9.02 0.23 -0.34
N ALA A 101 -7.96 0.66 -1.02
CA ALA A 101 -7.19 -0.20 -1.92
C ALA A 101 -6.59 -1.39 -1.17
N ARG A 102 -5.99 -1.16 0.00
CA ARG A 102 -5.45 -2.23 0.85
C ARG A 102 -6.51 -3.24 1.27
N ILE A 103 -7.68 -2.78 1.70
CA ILE A 103 -8.79 -3.67 2.06
C ILE A 103 -9.23 -4.50 0.84
N LEU A 104 -9.36 -3.88 -0.34
CA LEU A 104 -9.75 -4.59 -1.57
C LEU A 104 -8.70 -5.61 -2.05
N CYS A 105 -7.43 -5.42 -1.70
CA CYS A 105 -6.35 -6.37 -2.01
C CYS A 105 -6.30 -7.58 -1.07
N ILE A 106 -7.12 -7.63 -0.01
CA ILE A 106 -7.22 -8.79 0.87
C ILE A 106 -7.85 -9.96 0.08
N LYS A 107 -7.20 -11.14 0.11
CA LYS A 107 -7.63 -12.31 -0.67
C LYS A 107 -9.03 -12.81 -0.30
N ASP A 108 -9.38 -12.77 0.98
CA ASP A 108 -10.73 -13.11 1.44
C ASP A 108 -11.68 -11.91 1.23
N SER A 109 -12.49 -11.97 0.17
CA SER A 109 -13.41 -10.91 -0.20
C SER A 109 -14.56 -10.71 0.78
N GLN A 110 -14.86 -11.70 1.63
CA GLN A 110 -15.89 -11.57 2.67
C GLN A 110 -15.49 -10.55 3.74
N LEU A 111 -14.18 -10.28 3.88
CA LEU A 111 -13.66 -9.27 4.80
C LEU A 111 -13.75 -7.85 4.26
N HIS A 112 -13.95 -7.65 2.95
CA HIS A 112 -13.90 -6.32 2.35
C HIS A 112 -14.97 -5.40 2.96
N TYR A 113 -16.22 -5.85 2.98
CA TYR A 113 -17.33 -5.08 3.55
C TYR A 113 -17.16 -4.75 5.04
N PRO A 114 -16.93 -5.72 5.95
CA PRO A 114 -16.83 -5.41 7.38
C PRO A 114 -15.60 -4.54 7.72
N LEU A 115 -14.47 -4.74 7.05
CA LEU A 115 -13.27 -3.92 7.28
C LEU A 115 -13.45 -2.49 6.75
N MET A 116 -14.12 -2.30 5.61
CA MET A 116 -14.54 -0.96 5.17
C MET A 116 -15.49 -0.34 6.19
N LYS A 117 -16.51 -1.06 6.68
CA LYS A 117 -17.40 -0.48 7.70
C LYS A 117 -16.64 -0.02 8.95
N LEU A 118 -15.69 -0.81 9.44
CA LEU A 118 -14.87 -0.45 10.60
C LEU A 118 -13.98 0.77 10.34
N PHE A 119 -13.29 0.84 9.20
CA PHE A 119 -12.50 2.04 8.88
C PHE A 119 -13.39 3.30 8.85
N TRP A 120 -14.62 3.20 8.32
CA TRP A 120 -15.49 4.36 8.17
C TRP A 120 -16.04 4.82 9.52
N MET A 121 -16.17 3.92 10.50
CA MET A 121 -16.52 4.27 11.88
C MET A 121 -15.44 5.09 12.58
N VAL A 122 -14.18 4.89 12.21
CA VAL A 122 -13.03 5.58 12.83
C VAL A 122 -12.48 6.73 11.99
N GLU A 123 -12.95 6.85 10.74
CA GLU A 123 -12.62 7.89 9.78
C GLU A 123 -12.61 9.31 10.40
N PRO A 124 -13.60 9.71 11.23
CA PRO A 124 -13.63 11.05 11.82
C PRO A 124 -12.46 11.37 12.76
N GLN A 125 -11.69 10.37 13.19
CA GLN A 125 -10.54 10.53 14.09
C GLN A 125 -9.21 10.09 13.46
N LEU A 126 -9.13 9.93 12.13
CA LEU A 126 -7.89 9.48 11.45
C LEU A 126 -6.65 10.31 11.80
N ALA A 127 -6.81 11.61 12.07
CA ALA A 127 -5.70 12.48 12.49
C ALA A 127 -4.99 12.00 13.77
N ASN A 128 -5.67 11.25 14.63
CA ASN A 128 -5.12 10.69 15.87
C ASN A 128 -4.70 9.22 15.74
N ILE A 129 -4.98 8.60 14.59
CA ILE A 129 -4.68 7.20 14.32
C ILE A 129 -3.33 7.13 13.61
N GLN A 130 -2.41 6.38 14.21
CA GLN A 130 -1.09 6.12 13.67
C GLN A 130 -1.13 4.99 12.65
N ALA A 131 -1.82 3.90 12.97
CA ALA A 131 -1.95 2.75 12.08
C ALA A 131 -3.21 1.93 12.40
N MET A 132 -3.67 1.14 11.42
CA MET A 132 -4.69 0.12 11.62
C MET A 132 -4.34 -1.14 10.85
N PHE A 133 -4.56 -2.30 11.46
CA PHE A 133 -4.40 -3.59 10.80
C PHE A 133 -5.44 -4.59 11.29
N TYR A 134 -5.71 -5.60 10.48
CA TYR A 134 -6.61 -6.70 10.82
C TYR A 134 -5.81 -7.99 10.97
N ASP A 135 -5.94 -8.68 12.10
CA ASP A 135 -5.39 -10.02 12.33
C ASP A 135 -6.48 -11.06 12.08
N SER A 136 -6.36 -11.82 10.99
CA SER A 136 -7.31 -12.88 10.65
C SER A 136 -7.24 -14.08 11.57
N ASN A 137 -6.11 -14.32 12.24
CA ASN A 137 -5.95 -15.45 13.14
C ASN A 137 -6.82 -15.28 14.39
N THR A 138 -6.98 -14.05 14.85
CA THR A 138 -7.78 -13.71 16.03
C THR A 138 -9.09 -12.99 15.69
N SER A 139 -9.34 -12.71 14.41
CA SER A 139 -10.45 -11.89 13.92
C SER A 139 -10.53 -10.53 14.65
N THR A 140 -9.38 -9.87 14.77
CA THR A 140 -9.25 -8.62 15.54
C THR A 140 -8.79 -7.47 14.65
N PHE A 141 -9.51 -6.35 14.72
CA PHE A 141 -9.14 -5.08 14.11
C PHE A 141 -8.45 -4.21 15.14
N HIS A 142 -7.17 -3.95 14.92
CA HIS A 142 -6.31 -3.17 15.79
C HIS A 142 -6.25 -1.73 15.29
N ILE A 143 -6.51 -0.79 16.20
CA ILE A 143 -6.41 0.65 15.93
C ILE A 143 -5.36 1.22 16.86
N ILE A 144 -4.29 1.74 16.27
CA ILE A 144 -3.15 2.27 17.01
C ILE A 144 -3.21 3.78 16.95
N GLY A 145 -3.12 4.43 18.09
CA GLY A 145 -3.08 5.89 18.14
C GLY A 145 -2.96 6.44 19.55
N SER A 146 -2.44 7.66 19.63
CA SER A 146 -2.31 8.39 20.89
C SER A 146 -3.64 9.05 21.25
N SER A 147 -4.07 8.92 22.50
CA SER A 147 -5.27 9.62 23.03
C SER A 147 -6.56 9.36 22.24
N LEU A 148 -6.77 8.12 21.79
CA LEU A 148 -7.98 7.71 21.08
C LEU A 148 -9.21 7.83 21.98
N LYS A 149 -10.05 8.84 21.72
CA LYS A 149 -11.38 8.99 22.36
C LYS A 149 -12.46 8.38 21.46
N LEU A 150 -12.21 7.16 21.01
CA LEU A 150 -13.11 6.41 20.15
C LEU A 150 -14.15 5.69 21.02
N LYS A 151 -15.43 6.01 20.82
CA LYS A 151 -16.54 5.28 21.45
C LYS A 151 -16.88 4.05 20.61
N LEU A 152 -16.01 3.04 20.65
CA LEU A 152 -16.20 1.78 19.93
C LEU A 152 -16.62 0.66 20.87
N GLN A 153 -17.43 -0.26 20.36
CA GLN A 153 -17.69 -1.53 21.00
C GLN A 153 -16.45 -2.44 20.87
N ASN A 154 -16.27 -3.36 21.81
CA ASN A 154 -15.18 -4.34 21.77
C ASN A 154 -15.33 -5.36 20.62
N SER A 155 -16.52 -5.46 20.03
CA SER A 155 -16.81 -6.37 18.93
C SER A 155 -17.99 -5.85 18.12
N TYR A 156 -17.93 -6.06 16.80
CA TYR A 156 -19.02 -5.74 15.87
C TYR A 156 -19.35 -6.98 15.06
N THR A 157 -20.65 -7.20 14.86
CA THR A 157 -21.16 -8.22 13.96
C THR A 157 -21.72 -7.56 12.71
N PHE A 158 -21.21 -7.95 11.57
CA PHE A 158 -21.68 -7.52 10.26
C PHE A 158 -22.36 -8.69 9.55
N VAL A 159 -23.46 -8.41 8.88
CA VAL A 159 -24.13 -9.35 7.98
C VAL A 159 -24.07 -8.79 6.58
N TYR A 160 -23.46 -9.53 5.66
CA TYR A 160 -23.34 -9.16 4.26
C TYR A 160 -23.39 -10.41 3.41
N ASP A 161 -24.16 -10.36 2.32
CA ASP A 161 -24.35 -11.50 1.39
C ASP A 161 -24.75 -12.81 2.09
N GLY A 162 -25.55 -12.72 3.16
CA GLY A 162 -25.98 -13.88 3.96
C GLY A 162 -24.93 -14.41 4.95
N THR A 163 -23.69 -13.94 4.88
CA THR A 163 -22.61 -14.34 5.79
C THR A 163 -22.53 -13.41 6.99
N LYS A 164 -22.34 -13.98 8.18
CA LYS A 164 -22.15 -13.25 9.44
C LYS A 164 -20.67 -13.22 9.80
N HIS A 165 -20.12 -12.01 9.96
CA HIS A 165 -18.73 -11.78 10.38
C HIS A 165 -18.71 -11.03 11.70
N THR A 166 -18.07 -11.61 12.70
CA THR A 166 -17.81 -10.94 13.98
C THR A 166 -16.35 -10.53 14.05
N ILE A 167 -16.09 -9.24 14.20
CA ILE A 167 -14.74 -8.68 14.31
C ILE A 167 -14.59 -8.01 15.66
N ASN A 168 -13.59 -8.45 16.40
CA ASN A 168 -13.18 -7.79 17.65
C ASN A 168 -12.44 -6.50 17.33
N VAL A 169 -12.58 -5.49 18.17
CA VAL A 169 -11.89 -4.20 18.00
C VAL A 169 -11.03 -3.95 19.22
N ARG A 170 -9.75 -3.61 18.98
CA ARG A 170 -8.80 -3.26 20.03
C ARG A 170 -8.17 -1.91 19.74
N LEU A 171 -8.16 -1.05 20.77
CA LEU A 171 -7.43 0.20 20.77
C LEU A 171 -6.07 -0.04 21.41
N GLU A 172 -5.01 0.33 20.71
CA GLU A 172 -3.65 0.20 21.19
C GLU A 172 -2.99 1.58 21.31
N PRO A 173 -2.38 1.90 22.47
CA PRO A 173 -1.84 3.23 22.73
C PRO A 173 -0.54 3.53 21.96
N GLU A 174 0.20 2.49 21.57
CA GLU A 174 1.43 2.61 20.78
C GLU A 174 1.58 1.44 19.80
N LEU A 175 2.32 1.68 18.73
CA LEU A 175 2.74 0.65 17.79
C LEU A 175 3.86 -0.20 18.43
N ARG A 176 3.57 -1.48 18.70
CA ARG A 176 4.56 -2.44 19.24
C ARG A 176 5.21 -3.34 18.20
N LEU A 177 4.73 -3.29 16.96
CA LEU A 177 5.17 -4.15 15.86
C LEU A 177 5.68 -3.28 14.73
N GLU A 178 6.88 -3.57 14.23
CA GLU A 178 7.44 -2.90 13.04
C GLU A 178 7.08 -3.63 11.74
N ARG A 179 6.69 -4.91 11.84
CA ARG A 179 6.34 -5.78 10.71
C ARG A 179 5.07 -6.55 10.98
N LEU A 180 4.21 -6.63 9.96
CA LEU A 180 3.03 -7.49 9.98
C LEU A 180 3.43 -8.93 9.68
N LYS A 181 2.89 -9.85 10.49
CA LYS A 181 3.09 -11.29 10.33
C LYS A 181 2.08 -11.87 9.35
N GLN A 182 2.31 -13.10 8.89
CA GLN A 182 1.30 -13.86 8.14
C GLN A 182 -0.09 -13.85 8.82
N GLY A 183 -1.12 -13.53 8.03
CA GLY A 183 -2.50 -13.38 8.51
C GLY A 183 -2.81 -11.99 9.09
N MET A 184 -1.86 -11.06 9.10
CA MET A 184 -2.11 -9.65 9.43
C MET A 184 -2.16 -8.81 8.16
N TYR A 185 -3.22 -8.03 7.99
CA TYR A 185 -3.47 -7.19 6.84
C TYR A 185 -3.40 -5.72 7.22
N LEU A 186 -2.52 -4.96 6.56
CA LEU A 186 -2.43 -3.52 6.78
C LEU A 186 -3.68 -2.85 6.22
N VAL A 187 -4.33 -2.01 7.02
CA VAL A 187 -5.51 -1.26 6.58
C VAL A 187 -5.20 0.23 6.47
N TYR A 188 -4.45 0.81 7.39
CA TYR A 188 -4.12 2.23 7.37
C TYR A 188 -2.75 2.47 7.97
N ASP A 189 -1.91 3.23 7.28
CA ASP A 189 -0.58 3.65 7.76
C ASP A 189 -0.09 4.85 6.93
N PRO A 190 -0.53 6.07 7.28
CA PRO A 190 -0.27 7.27 6.50
C PRO A 190 1.19 7.73 6.58
N LYS A 191 2.00 7.12 7.47
CA LYS A 191 3.40 7.45 7.68
C LYS A 191 4.34 6.32 7.26
N HIS A 192 3.81 5.24 6.68
CA HIS A 192 4.57 4.06 6.25
C HIS A 192 5.47 3.48 7.36
N MET A 193 4.96 3.44 8.59
CA MET A 193 5.66 2.91 9.77
C MET A 193 5.69 1.39 9.80
N LEU A 194 4.73 0.72 9.15
CA LEU A 194 4.59 -0.73 9.11
C LEU A 194 5.05 -1.28 7.76
N LYS A 195 5.87 -2.33 7.82
CA LYS A 195 6.22 -3.11 6.63
C LYS A 195 5.36 -4.38 6.58
N GLU A 196 4.79 -4.64 5.41
CA GLU A 196 4.14 -5.93 5.11
C GLU A 196 5.24 -6.97 4.82
N GLU A 197 5.10 -8.20 5.34
CA GLU A 197 5.85 -9.31 4.80
C GLU A 197 5.39 -9.52 3.34
N VAL A 198 6.32 -9.36 2.39
CA VAL A 198 6.05 -9.69 1.00
C VAL A 198 5.88 -11.20 0.92
N VAL A 199 4.62 -11.65 0.97
CA VAL A 199 4.27 -13.02 0.60
C VAL A 199 4.48 -13.07 -0.91
N GLY A 200 5.59 -13.68 -1.34
CA GLY A 200 5.77 -14.01 -2.75
C GLY A 200 4.53 -14.75 -3.24
N GLU A 201 3.90 -14.20 -4.28
CA GLU A 201 2.89 -14.96 -5.04
C GLU A 201 3.54 -16.15 -5.75
#